data_AF-A0A2N2XNH9-F1
#
_entry.id   AF-A0A2N2XNH9-F1
#
_cell.length_a   1.000
_cell.length_b   1.000
_cell.length_c   1.000
_cell.angle_alpha   90.00
_cell.angle_beta   90.00
_cell.angle_gamma   90.00
#
_symmetry.space_group_name_H-M   'P 1'
#
loop_
_entity.id
_entity.type
_entity.pdbx_description
1 polymer ?
#
loop_
_entity_poly.entity_id
_entity_poly.type
_entity_poly.pdbx_seq_one_letter_code
_entity_poly.pdbx_strand_id
1 'polypeptide(L)'
;MKTIVRLGILPLLFFAACQQNNSQSQTSDSLQINEFSYLLPEGNNVETRFPTPPGFTRITAEKGTFAAYLRALTLKVDKSPVKLYNGSFKYNQSAHIAVIDMEIGKSDLQQCADAVMRLRAEYLFHAGKSEKISFNYSNGFKVPWQKYAEGYRV
;
A
#
# COMPACT_ATOMS: atom_id res chain seq x y z
N MET A 1 41.62 -50.15 -30.85
CA MET A 1 42.61 -50.45 -29.79
C MET A 1 42.68 -49.26 -28.84
N LYS A 2 42.43 -49.52 -27.54
CA LYS A 2 42.79 -48.72 -26.36
C LYS A 2 41.96 -47.44 -26.04
N THR A 3 40.85 -47.71 -25.36
CA THR A 3 40.29 -47.09 -24.14
C THR A 3 41.06 -45.92 -23.50
N ILE A 4 40.35 -44.92 -22.97
CA ILE A 4 40.44 -44.46 -21.55
C ILE A 4 39.17 -43.65 -21.22
N VAL A 5 38.38 -44.20 -20.31
CA VAL A 5 37.24 -43.59 -19.60
C VAL A 5 37.81 -42.92 -18.35
N ARG A 6 37.51 -41.64 -18.09
CA ARG A 6 37.81 -41.00 -16.81
C ARG A 6 36.51 -40.81 -16.03
N LEU A 7 36.19 -41.82 -15.23
CA LEU A 7 35.14 -41.83 -14.24
C LEU A 7 35.64 -41.04 -13.02
N GLY A 8 35.16 -39.81 -12.85
CA GLY A 8 35.47 -38.98 -11.68
C GLY A 8 34.74 -39.52 -10.46
N ILE A 9 35.47 -40.16 -9.55
CA ILE A 9 34.98 -40.59 -8.24
C ILE A 9 35.05 -39.39 -7.31
N LEU A 10 33.90 -38.78 -7.01
CA LEU A 10 33.76 -37.74 -6.00
C LEU A 10 33.63 -38.44 -4.63
N PRO A 11 34.54 -38.20 -3.66
CA PRO A 11 34.50 -38.90 -2.39
C PRO A 11 33.33 -38.37 -1.54
N LEU A 12 32.42 -39.29 -1.24
CA LEU A 12 31.31 -39.12 -0.31
C LEU A 12 31.88 -38.98 1.11
N LEU A 13 32.03 -37.74 1.59
CA LEU A 13 32.41 -37.42 2.97
C LEU A 13 31.23 -37.74 3.90
N PHE A 14 31.27 -38.95 4.46
CA PHE A 14 30.48 -39.34 5.63
C PHE A 14 30.94 -38.52 6.84
N PHE A 15 30.19 -37.48 7.20
CA PHE A 15 30.24 -36.91 8.54
C PHE A 15 29.22 -37.63 9.41
N ALA A 16 29.72 -38.52 10.28
CA ALA A 16 28.94 -39.09 11.36
C ALA A 16 29.00 -38.17 12.60
N ALA A 17 27.79 -37.94 13.14
CA ALA A 17 27.44 -37.67 14.54
C ALA A 17 27.84 -36.34 15.20
N CYS A 18 26.81 -35.59 15.60
CA CYS A 18 26.57 -35.27 17.01
C CYS A 18 25.13 -35.68 17.36
N GLN A 19 24.97 -36.63 18.28
CA GLN A 19 23.72 -36.83 19.01
C GLN A 19 23.52 -35.61 19.91
N GLN A 20 22.47 -34.82 19.68
CA GLN A 20 21.97 -33.89 20.68
C GLN A 20 21.08 -34.68 21.64
N ASN A 21 21.59 -34.89 22.85
CA ASN A 21 20.78 -35.35 23.96
C ASN A 21 19.63 -34.38 24.19
N ASN A 22 18.44 -34.97 24.24
CA ASN A 22 17.19 -34.32 24.53
C ASN A 22 17.17 -33.91 26.01
N SER A 23 17.21 -32.60 26.28
CA SER A 23 16.73 -32.04 27.54
C SER A 23 15.61 -31.07 27.19
N GLN A 24 14.40 -31.62 27.07
CA GLN A 24 13.17 -30.85 27.22
C GLN A 24 13.14 -30.28 28.64
N SER A 25 13.42 -28.99 28.78
CA SER A 25 12.85 -28.22 29.88
C SER A 25 11.59 -27.55 29.33
N GLN A 26 10.47 -28.27 29.36
CA GLN A 26 9.16 -27.68 29.15
C GLN A 26 8.71 -27.04 30.47
N THR A 27 8.99 -25.75 30.63
CA THR A 27 8.12 -24.88 31.42
C THR A 27 7.07 -24.32 30.46
N SER A 28 5.94 -25.01 30.43
CA SER A 28 4.74 -24.60 29.70
C SER A 28 4.10 -23.41 30.41
N ASP A 29 4.44 -22.21 29.98
CA ASP A 29 3.50 -21.09 30.00
C ASP A 29 3.43 -20.55 28.56
N SER A 30 2.49 -21.10 27.78
CA SER A 30 2.30 -20.73 26.39
C SER A 30 1.63 -19.36 26.32
N LEU A 31 2.43 -18.30 26.21
CA LEU A 31 1.96 -17.02 25.69
C LEU A 31 1.44 -17.28 24.26
N GLN A 32 0.13 -17.32 24.10
CA GLN A 32 -0.54 -17.31 22.80
C GLN A 32 -0.19 -15.97 22.13
N ILE A 33 0.87 -15.96 21.31
CA ILE A 33 1.14 -14.81 20.45
C ILE A 33 0.10 -14.87 19.33
N ASN A 34 -1.02 -14.19 19.53
CA ASN A 34 -1.91 -13.84 18.43
C ASN A 34 -1.06 -13.11 17.39
N GLU A 35 -0.87 -13.74 16.23
CA GLU A 35 -0.19 -13.14 15.09
C GLU A 35 -0.93 -11.84 14.73
N PHE A 36 -0.24 -10.70 14.86
CA PHE A 36 -0.85 -9.41 14.61
C PHE A 36 -1.22 -9.28 13.13
N SER A 37 -2.51 -9.09 12.84
CA SER A 37 -2.95 -8.80 11.48
C SER A 37 -2.85 -7.31 11.18
N TYR A 38 -2.10 -6.97 10.14
CA TYR A 38 -1.97 -5.60 9.62
C TYR A 38 -3.18 -5.16 8.77
N LEU A 39 -4.18 -6.03 8.60
CA LEU A 39 -5.35 -5.82 7.76
C LEU A 39 -6.61 -6.35 8.45
N LEU A 40 -7.65 -5.53 8.50
CA LEU A 40 -8.98 -5.87 9.02
C LEU A 40 -9.99 -5.83 7.85
N PRO A 41 -10.26 -6.95 7.16
CA PRO A 41 -11.05 -6.97 5.92
C PRO A 41 -12.42 -6.27 5.99
N GLU A 42 -13.04 -6.26 7.18
CA GLU A 42 -14.31 -5.63 7.48
C GLU A 42 -14.25 -4.09 7.59
N GLY A 43 -13.06 -3.51 7.81
CA GLY A 43 -12.88 -2.07 7.86
C GLY A 43 -13.22 -1.43 6.51
N ASN A 44 -14.05 -0.38 6.49
CA ASN A 44 -14.60 0.22 5.26
C ASN A 44 -13.92 1.55 4.87
N ASN A 45 -12.93 2.00 5.63
CA ASN A 45 -12.12 3.18 5.33
C ASN A 45 -10.65 2.93 5.70
N VAL A 46 -9.78 3.88 5.35
CA VAL A 46 -8.33 3.77 5.58
C VAL A 46 -7.99 3.57 7.06
N GLU A 47 -8.65 4.26 7.99
CA GLU A 47 -8.32 4.15 9.42
C GLU A 47 -8.72 2.79 10.02
N THR A 48 -9.89 2.29 9.65
CA THR A 48 -10.47 1.05 10.20
C THR A 48 -9.93 -0.21 9.53
N ARG A 49 -9.52 -0.14 8.25
CA ARG A 49 -8.92 -1.28 7.52
C ARG A 49 -7.51 -1.62 7.98
N PHE A 50 -6.74 -0.62 8.44
CA PHE A 50 -5.32 -0.79 8.75
C PHE A 50 -5.04 -0.44 10.23
N PRO A 51 -5.03 -1.43 11.14
CA PRO A 51 -4.72 -1.21 12.55
C PRO A 51 -3.26 -0.76 12.75
N THR A 52 -3.00 -0.13 13.89
CA THR A 52 -1.63 0.23 14.29
C THR A 52 -0.85 -1.00 14.75
N PRO A 53 0.43 -1.16 14.36
CA PRO A 53 1.26 -2.25 14.84
C PRO A 53 1.37 -2.31 16.37
N PRO A 54 1.69 -3.47 16.96
CA PRO A 54 1.86 -3.60 18.41
C PRO A 54 2.91 -2.61 18.94
N GLY A 55 2.59 -1.92 20.05
CA GLY A 55 3.46 -0.91 20.66
C GLY A 55 3.38 0.49 20.02
N PHE A 56 2.56 0.69 18.98
CA PHE A 56 2.36 1.99 18.35
C PHE A 56 0.96 2.53 18.60
N THR A 57 0.86 3.86 18.73
CA THR A 57 -0.41 4.58 18.75
C THR A 57 -0.48 5.51 17.56
N ARG A 58 -1.70 5.68 17.04
CA ARG A 58 -1.94 6.60 15.92
C ARG A 58 -1.97 8.02 16.46
N ILE A 59 -1.23 8.94 15.84
CA ILE A 59 -1.35 10.37 16.17
C ILE A 59 -2.78 10.84 15.95
N THR A 60 -3.28 11.74 16.81
CA THR A 60 -4.60 12.34 16.67
C THR A 60 -4.70 13.08 15.34
N ALA A 61 -5.74 12.81 14.56
CA ALA A 61 -6.07 13.56 13.36
C ALA A 61 -7.29 14.44 13.67
N GLU A 62 -7.05 15.72 13.94
CA GLU A 62 -8.13 16.66 14.28
C GLU A 62 -9.14 16.78 13.13
N LYS A 63 -10.42 16.94 13.49
CA LYS A 63 -11.50 17.09 12.52
C LYS A 63 -11.24 18.28 11.60
N GLY A 64 -11.44 18.08 10.30
CA GLY A 64 -11.25 19.12 9.29
C GLY A 64 -9.79 19.30 8.84
N THR A 65 -8.85 18.50 9.35
CA THR A 65 -7.49 18.43 8.81
C THR A 65 -7.42 17.50 7.60
N PHE A 66 -6.36 17.65 6.79
CA PHE A 66 -6.11 16.74 5.67
C PHE A 66 -5.81 15.30 6.14
N ALA A 67 -5.19 15.14 7.31
CA ALA A 67 -4.95 13.81 7.88
C ALA A 67 -6.26 13.10 8.21
N ALA A 68 -7.22 13.80 8.82
CA ALA A 68 -8.55 13.25 9.11
C ALA A 68 -9.30 12.91 7.82
N TYR A 69 -9.19 13.75 6.79
CA TYR A 69 -9.76 13.47 5.47
C TYR A 69 -9.21 12.16 4.87
N LEU A 70 -7.88 12.00 4.81
CA LEU A 70 -7.27 10.79 4.23
C LEU A 70 -7.64 9.51 4.98
N ARG A 71 -7.75 9.58 6.31
CA ARG A 71 -8.14 8.45 7.16
C ARG A 71 -9.60 8.03 7.00
N ALA A 72 -10.46 9.00 6.69
CA ALA A 72 -11.88 8.78 6.45
C ALA A 72 -12.22 8.33 5.02
N LEU A 73 -11.25 8.29 4.09
CA LEU A 73 -11.47 7.83 2.73
C LEU A 73 -12.06 6.42 2.74
N THR A 74 -13.24 6.28 2.12
CA THR A 74 -13.91 5.00 1.95
C THR A 74 -13.10 4.09 1.05
N LEU A 75 -13.10 2.80 1.37
CA LEU A 75 -12.43 1.77 0.59
C LEU A 75 -13.47 0.85 -0.02
N LYS A 76 -13.17 0.33 -1.21
CA LYS A 76 -13.90 -0.82 -1.74
C LYS A 76 -13.70 -2.03 -0.84
N VAL A 77 -14.58 -3.03 -1.00
CA VAL A 77 -14.48 -4.30 -0.27
C VAL A 77 -13.08 -4.90 -0.40
N ASP A 78 -12.64 -5.60 0.64
CA ASP A 78 -11.32 -6.24 0.64
C ASP A 78 -11.10 -7.13 -0.61
N LYS A 79 -9.85 -7.17 -1.08
CA LYS A 79 -9.44 -7.87 -2.31
C LYS A 79 -10.11 -7.37 -3.61
N SER A 80 -10.72 -6.18 -3.59
CA SER A 80 -11.18 -5.54 -4.82
C SER A 80 -10.04 -5.43 -5.84
N PRO A 81 -10.26 -5.87 -7.11
CA PRO A 81 -9.21 -5.84 -8.11
C PRO A 81 -8.99 -4.43 -8.64
N VAL A 82 -7.75 -4.12 -9.02
CA VAL A 82 -7.42 -2.88 -9.73
C VAL A 82 -7.55 -3.13 -11.23
N LYS A 83 -8.30 -2.27 -11.91
CA LYS A 83 -8.46 -2.28 -13.37
C LYS A 83 -7.69 -1.12 -14.00
N LEU A 84 -7.26 -1.31 -15.23
CA LEU A 84 -6.75 -0.25 -16.10
C LEU A 84 -7.93 0.57 -16.66
N TYR A 85 -7.65 1.74 -17.23
CA TYR A 85 -8.69 2.63 -17.79
C TYR A 85 -9.55 1.94 -18.87
N ASN A 86 -8.98 0.96 -19.59
CA ASN A 86 -9.68 0.16 -20.61
C ASN A 86 -10.54 -0.98 -20.03
N GLY A 87 -10.64 -1.08 -18.70
CA GLY A 87 -11.43 -2.08 -17.98
C GLY A 87 -10.74 -3.43 -17.77
N SER A 88 -9.56 -3.67 -18.37
CA SER A 88 -8.80 -4.90 -18.12
C SER A 88 -8.21 -4.90 -16.71
N PHE A 89 -7.93 -6.08 -16.15
CA PHE A 89 -7.21 -6.15 -14.88
C PHE A 89 -5.78 -5.61 -15.03
N LYS A 90 -5.29 -4.91 -14.01
CA LYS A 90 -3.87 -4.58 -13.90
C LYS A 90 -3.08 -5.88 -13.73
N TYR A 91 -1.99 -6.07 -14.48
CA TYR A 91 -1.26 -7.34 -14.46
C TYR A 91 -0.73 -7.71 -13.07
N ASN A 92 -0.30 -6.71 -12.29
CA ASN A 92 0.20 -6.89 -10.94
C ASN A 92 -0.87 -6.50 -9.92
N GLN A 93 -1.67 -7.50 -9.50
CA GLN A 93 -2.70 -7.32 -8.46
C GLN A 93 -2.14 -7.37 -7.03
N SER A 94 -0.86 -7.70 -6.84
CA SER A 94 -0.22 -7.71 -5.52
C SER A 94 0.49 -6.39 -5.18
N ALA A 95 0.54 -5.44 -6.11
CA ALA A 95 1.10 -4.11 -5.89
C ALA A 95 0.19 -3.19 -5.03
N HIS A 96 -1.03 -3.61 -4.75
CA HIS A 96 -1.98 -2.88 -3.90
C HIS A 96 -2.55 -3.80 -2.83
N ILE A 97 -2.97 -3.19 -1.72
CA ILE A 97 -3.62 -3.90 -0.60
C ILE A 97 -5.09 -3.49 -0.41
N ALA A 98 -5.46 -2.29 -0.85
CA ALA A 98 -6.83 -1.79 -0.84
C ALA A 98 -7.04 -0.79 -1.98
N VAL A 99 -8.30 -0.51 -2.29
CA VAL A 99 -8.70 0.42 -3.35
C VAL A 99 -9.61 1.48 -2.75
N ILE A 100 -9.25 2.75 -2.88
CA ILE A 100 -10.11 3.87 -2.48
C ILE A 100 -11.38 3.84 -3.33
N ASP A 101 -12.53 3.92 -2.67
CA ASP A 101 -13.82 4.00 -3.34
C ASP A 101 -14.13 5.44 -3.71
N MET A 102 -13.57 5.87 -4.84
CA MET A 102 -13.82 7.17 -5.43
C MET A 102 -14.12 7.02 -6.90
N GLU A 103 -15.00 7.87 -7.42
CA GLU A 103 -15.22 7.95 -8.86
C GLU A 103 -13.93 8.42 -9.55
N ILE A 104 -13.53 7.73 -10.61
CA ILE A 104 -12.45 8.12 -11.49
C ILE A 104 -13.03 8.32 -12.89
N GLY A 105 -12.53 9.29 -13.63
CA GLY A 105 -12.96 9.53 -15.01
C GLY A 105 -12.70 8.33 -15.92
N LYS A 106 -13.31 8.32 -17.11
CA LYS A 106 -13.19 7.23 -18.09
C LYS A 106 -11.93 7.32 -18.99
N SER A 107 -11.12 8.35 -18.79
CA SER A 107 -9.95 8.65 -19.63
C SER A 107 -8.66 8.37 -18.87
N ASP A 108 -7.62 7.96 -19.61
CA ASP A 108 -6.28 7.70 -19.07
C ASP A 108 -5.51 9.00 -18.79
N LEU A 109 -5.95 9.73 -17.75
CA LEU A 109 -5.47 11.09 -17.45
C LEU A 109 -4.88 11.27 -16.06
N GLN A 110 -5.05 10.30 -15.15
CA GLN A 110 -4.51 10.40 -13.79
C GLN A 110 -3.26 9.55 -13.65
N GLN A 111 -2.11 10.21 -13.59
CA GLN A 111 -0.83 9.61 -13.23
C GLN A 111 -0.63 9.68 -11.70
N CYS A 112 0.45 9.05 -11.22
CA CYS A 112 0.69 8.85 -9.79
C CYS A 112 0.66 10.16 -8.96
N ALA A 113 1.33 11.22 -9.42
CA ALA A 113 1.32 12.52 -8.74
C ALA A 113 -0.08 13.16 -8.75
N ASP A 114 -0.84 12.97 -9.83
CA ASP A 114 -2.17 13.56 -10.01
C ASP A 114 -3.17 13.02 -8.99
N ALA A 115 -3.03 11.74 -8.58
CA ALA A 115 -3.88 11.15 -7.56
C ALA A 115 -3.75 11.88 -6.20
N VAL A 116 -2.51 12.18 -5.76
CA VAL A 116 -2.28 12.89 -4.50
C VAL A 116 -2.72 14.36 -4.61
N MET A 117 -2.42 15.00 -5.74
CA MET A 117 -2.89 16.36 -6.02
C MET A 117 -4.41 16.44 -6.00
N ARG A 118 -5.11 15.48 -6.61
CA ARG A 118 -6.57 15.36 -6.57
C ARG A 118 -7.09 15.21 -5.16
N LEU A 119 -6.56 14.29 -4.35
CA LEU A 119 -6.99 14.12 -2.95
C LEU A 119 -6.84 15.42 -2.16
N ARG A 120 -5.75 16.16 -2.37
CA ARG A 120 -5.54 17.47 -1.73
C ARG A 120 -6.55 18.51 -2.22
N ALA A 121 -6.83 18.55 -3.52
CA ALA A 121 -7.79 19.47 -4.12
C ALA A 121 -9.21 19.20 -3.63
N GLU A 122 -9.66 17.93 -3.63
CA GLU A 122 -10.99 17.55 -3.15
C GLU A 122 -11.17 17.86 -1.66
N TYR A 123 -10.18 17.56 -0.81
CA TYR A 123 -10.21 17.98 0.59
C TYR A 123 -10.45 19.49 0.74
N LEU A 124 -9.68 20.32 0.03
CA LEU A 124 -9.80 21.77 0.10
C LEU A 124 -11.14 22.24 -0.46
N PHE A 125 -11.62 21.62 -1.55
CA PHE A 125 -12.89 21.93 -2.17
C PHE A 125 -14.06 21.65 -1.23
N HIS A 126 -14.12 20.44 -0.66
CA HIS A 126 -15.15 20.05 0.33
C HIS A 126 -15.08 20.87 1.63
N ALA A 127 -13.90 21.38 1.98
CA ALA A 127 -13.71 22.29 3.11
C ALA A 127 -14.08 23.75 2.80
N GLY A 128 -14.58 24.07 1.59
CA GLY A 128 -14.92 25.44 1.17
C GLY A 128 -13.69 26.34 0.98
N LYS A 129 -12.51 25.75 0.78
CA LYS A 129 -11.20 26.44 0.66
C LYS A 129 -10.64 26.32 -0.75
N SER A 130 -11.48 26.46 -1.77
CA SER A 130 -11.11 26.27 -3.18
C SER A 130 -10.06 27.28 -3.67
N GLU A 131 -9.99 28.45 -3.05
CA GLU A 131 -8.95 29.47 -3.25
C GLU A 131 -7.54 28.98 -2.91
N LYS A 132 -7.43 27.95 -2.05
CA LYS A 132 -6.15 27.35 -1.65
C LYS A 132 -5.70 26.23 -2.59
N ILE A 133 -6.55 25.82 -3.55
CA ILE A 133 -6.19 24.80 -4.53
C ILE A 133 -5.25 25.44 -5.54
N SER A 134 -3.96 25.14 -5.41
CA SER A 134 -2.94 25.61 -6.33
C SER A 134 -1.75 24.65 -6.32
N PHE A 135 -1.25 24.34 -7.50
CA PHE A 135 -0.10 23.45 -7.70
C PHE A 135 0.92 24.11 -8.60
N ASN A 136 2.13 23.56 -8.61
CA ASN A 136 3.20 24.05 -9.47
C ASN A 136 3.55 22.98 -10.52
N TYR A 137 3.84 23.40 -11.73
CA TYR A 137 4.55 22.58 -12.69
C TYR A 137 6.00 22.34 -12.26
N SER A 138 6.65 21.39 -12.92
CA SER A 138 8.04 21.03 -12.64
C SER A 138 9.03 22.20 -12.81
N ASN A 139 8.69 23.18 -13.64
CA ASN A 139 9.44 24.42 -13.82
C ASN A 139 9.10 25.52 -12.78
N GLY A 140 8.27 25.22 -11.79
CA GLY A 140 7.83 26.17 -10.77
C GLY A 140 6.65 27.07 -11.18
N PHE A 141 6.13 26.94 -12.41
CA PHE A 141 4.98 27.72 -12.84
C PHE A 141 3.73 27.36 -12.02
N LYS A 142 3.13 28.35 -11.36
CA LYS A 142 2.00 28.17 -10.45
C LYS A 142 0.68 28.15 -11.21
N VAL A 143 -0.12 27.10 -10.98
CA VAL A 143 -1.44 26.87 -11.57
C VAL A 143 -2.49 26.90 -10.45
N PRO A 144 -3.14 28.05 -10.19
CA PRO A 144 -4.23 28.14 -9.23
C PRO A 144 -5.55 27.67 -9.85
N TRP A 145 -6.36 26.94 -9.07
CA TRP A 145 -7.68 26.47 -9.47
C TRP A 145 -8.61 27.59 -9.92
N GLN A 146 -8.58 28.74 -9.25
CA GLN A 146 -9.44 29.89 -9.58
C GLN A 146 -9.26 30.34 -11.04
N LYS A 147 -8.02 30.39 -11.54
CA LYS A 147 -7.75 30.76 -12.93
C LYS A 147 -8.30 29.73 -13.91
N TYR A 148 -8.15 28.45 -13.59
CA TYR A 148 -8.76 27.39 -14.39
C TYR A 148 -10.29 27.50 -14.44
N ALA A 149 -10.94 27.77 -13.29
CA ALA A 149 -12.38 27.94 -13.16
C ALA A 149 -12.91 29.17 -13.91
N GLU A 150 -12.11 30.24 -14.01
CA GLU A 150 -12.37 31.42 -14.85
C GLU A 150 -12.23 31.16 -16.36
N GLY A 151 -11.79 29.97 -16.77
CA GLY A 151 -11.64 29.60 -18.18
C GLY A 151 -10.21 29.71 -18.73
N TYR A 152 -9.24 30.16 -17.93
CA TYR A 152 -7.84 30.18 -18.36
C TYR A 152 -7.30 28.75 -18.55
N ARG A 153 -6.44 28.59 -19.55
CA ARG A 153 -5.74 27.34 -19.88
C ARG A 153 -4.25 27.63 -19.98
N VAL A 154 -3.45 26.62 -19.70
CA VAL A 154 -1.99 26.64 -19.61
C VAL A 154 -1.42 25.51 -20.45
#